data_AF-A0A7C3HGW2-F1
#
_entry.id   AF-A0A7C3HGW2-F1
#
_cell.length_a   1.000
_cell.length_b   1.000
_cell.length_c   1.000
_cell.angle_alpha   90.00
_cell.angle_beta   90.00
_cell.angle_gamma   90.00
#
_symmetry.space_group_name_H-M   'P 1'
#
loop_
_entity.id
_entity.type
_entity.pdbx_description
1 polymer ?
#
loop_
_entity_poly.entity_id
_entity_poly.type
_entity_poly.pdbx_seq_one_letter_code
_entity_poly.pdbx_strand_id
1 'polypeptide(L)'
;MCISPGSYPAGGSSQARRPAPPAPLITLNTPVHTVKVPVVHLADGILPAPLLAGGFATAGVLAWWGARNLRDEEPPRVAVFTAAFFCASLIHFPVPPTSVHLLFNGLLGVVLGRRALLAIPVGLGLQAALLGHGGLTTLGVNATMFGLAAILGRAAFDQLVRRTDWRPFWSGALATALAVLASGAMLTLILWSLGEGFHPVAQYALLAHLPVLAIEAVVTGFTVEFLRRVQPALLPGTPS
;
A
#
# COMPACT_ATOMS: atom_id res chain seq x y z
N MET A 1 -30.46 -20.69 84.59
CA MET A 1 -30.05 -21.74 83.63
C MET A 1 -28.79 -21.23 82.94
N CYS A 2 -27.65 -21.75 83.39
CA CYS A 2 -26.30 -21.34 83.00
C CYS A 2 -25.93 -21.91 81.62
N ILE A 3 -25.30 -21.12 80.75
CA ILE A 3 -24.11 -21.54 79.98
C ILE A 3 -23.20 -20.29 79.81
N SER A 4 -21.94 -20.47 80.16
CA SER A 4 -20.85 -19.47 80.20
C SER A 4 -20.26 -19.13 78.83
N PRO A 5 -19.40 -18.09 78.74
CA PRO A 5 -19.03 -17.38 77.51
C PRO A 5 -17.79 -17.94 76.79
N GLY A 6 -17.78 -17.86 75.47
CA GLY A 6 -16.64 -18.17 74.61
C GLY A 6 -15.91 -16.90 74.15
N SER A 7 -14.67 -16.78 74.59
CA SER A 7 -13.63 -15.80 74.27
C SER A 7 -13.29 -15.68 72.78
N TYR A 8 -13.22 -14.44 72.27
CA TYR A 8 -12.54 -14.11 71.02
C TYR A 8 -11.16 -13.49 71.31
N PRO A 9 -10.06 -13.98 70.74
CA PRO A 9 -8.75 -13.40 70.94
C PRO A 9 -8.51 -12.20 70.01
N ALA A 10 -7.96 -11.14 70.58
CA ALA A 10 -7.24 -10.10 69.84
C ALA A 10 -5.95 -10.69 69.27
N GLY A 11 -5.79 -10.62 67.94
CA GLY A 11 -4.60 -11.08 67.23
C GLY A 11 -4.24 -10.10 66.14
N GLY A 12 -3.34 -9.16 66.46
CA GLY A 12 -2.66 -8.37 65.46
C GLY A 12 -1.69 -9.25 64.67
N SER A 13 -1.74 -9.16 63.34
CA SER A 13 -0.66 -9.64 62.49
C SER A 13 -0.42 -8.64 61.36
N SER A 14 0.83 -8.17 61.36
CA SER A 14 1.46 -7.27 60.40
C SER A 14 1.20 -7.68 58.94
N GLN A 15 0.47 -6.86 58.19
CA GLN A 15 0.48 -6.91 56.72
C GLN A 15 1.85 -6.44 56.22
N ALA A 16 2.77 -7.40 56.05
CA ALA A 16 3.99 -7.18 55.28
C ALA A 16 3.59 -6.89 53.81
N ARG A 17 3.84 -5.65 53.36
CA ARG A 17 3.76 -5.25 51.96
C ARG A 17 4.60 -6.20 51.12
N ARG A 18 3.97 -6.99 50.25
CA ARG A 18 4.68 -7.74 49.21
C ARG A 18 5.35 -6.73 48.27
N PRO A 19 6.64 -6.89 47.92
CA PRO A 19 7.26 -6.03 46.92
C PRO A 19 6.56 -6.23 45.57
N ALA A 20 6.37 -5.13 44.84
CA ALA A 20 5.84 -5.15 43.49
C ALA A 20 6.70 -6.05 42.59
N PRO A 21 6.10 -6.81 41.65
CA PRO A 21 6.88 -7.58 40.70
C PRO A 21 7.80 -6.65 39.90
N PRO A 22 9.06 -7.04 39.62
CA PRO A 22 9.95 -6.24 38.81
C PRO A 22 9.31 -6.01 37.43
N ALA A 23 9.43 -4.78 36.93
CA ALA A 23 8.98 -4.42 35.58
C ALA A 23 9.57 -5.42 34.56
N PRO A 24 8.78 -5.86 33.56
CA PRO A 24 9.29 -6.81 32.58
C PRO A 24 10.47 -6.17 31.85
N LEU A 25 11.64 -6.79 32.02
CA LEU A 25 12.80 -6.54 31.19
C LEU A 25 12.39 -6.82 29.74
N ILE A 26 12.40 -5.80 28.89
CA ILE A 26 12.22 -5.93 27.45
C ILE A 26 13.42 -6.72 26.93
N THR A 27 13.29 -8.03 26.88
CA THR A 27 14.20 -8.91 26.16
C THR A 27 14.01 -8.64 24.67
N LEU A 28 14.98 -7.97 24.05
CA LEU A 28 15.16 -7.82 22.60
C LEU A 28 15.46 -9.18 21.96
N ASN A 29 14.51 -10.11 22.00
CA ASN A 29 14.62 -11.39 21.30
C ASN A 29 13.24 -11.87 20.83
N THR A 30 12.47 -10.97 20.23
CA THR A 30 11.29 -11.36 19.47
C THR A 30 11.74 -11.99 18.15
N PRO A 31 11.40 -13.26 17.88
CA PRO A 31 11.72 -13.88 16.61
C PRO A 31 11.05 -13.11 15.47
N VAL A 32 11.80 -12.83 14.40
CA VAL A 32 11.36 -12.13 13.17
C VAL A 32 10.11 -12.77 12.51
N HIS A 33 9.75 -13.98 12.93
CA HIS A 33 8.59 -14.75 12.45
C HIS A 33 7.20 -14.16 12.80
N THR A 34 7.11 -13.09 13.60
CA THR A 34 5.79 -12.52 13.99
C THR A 34 5.50 -11.13 13.42
N VAL A 35 6.36 -10.59 12.54
CA VAL A 35 5.99 -9.40 11.78
C VAL A 35 5.16 -9.86 10.59
N LYS A 36 3.84 -9.69 10.66
CA LYS A 36 2.99 -9.72 9.46
C LYS A 36 3.36 -8.54 8.59
N VAL A 37 4.36 -8.70 7.74
CA VAL A 37 4.67 -7.72 6.69
C VAL A 37 3.58 -7.89 5.63
N PRO A 38 2.69 -6.89 5.43
CA PRO A 38 1.80 -6.92 4.30
C PRO A 38 2.72 -6.91 3.07
N VAL A 39 2.59 -7.94 2.26
CA VAL A 39 3.50 -8.16 1.13
C VAL A 39 3.40 -7.05 0.09
N VAL A 40 2.28 -6.32 0.08
CA VAL A 40 1.93 -5.33 -0.93
C VAL A 40 2.34 -3.90 -0.53
N HIS A 41 2.27 -3.54 0.75
CA HIS A 41 2.57 -2.20 1.26
C HIS A 41 3.40 -2.28 2.54
N LEU A 42 4.36 -1.37 2.74
CA LEU A 42 5.13 -1.37 3.97
C LEU A 42 4.23 -1.03 5.16
N ALA A 43 4.27 -1.85 6.20
CA ALA A 43 3.61 -1.58 7.48
C ALA A 43 4.42 -0.63 8.36
N ASP A 44 3.73 -0.03 9.33
CA ASP A 44 4.34 0.84 10.33
C ASP A 44 5.39 0.08 11.17
N GLY A 45 6.43 0.81 11.60
CA GLY A 45 7.50 0.28 12.46
C GLY A 45 8.61 -0.50 11.74
N ILE A 46 8.53 -0.67 10.41
CA ILE A 46 9.57 -1.38 9.63
C ILE A 46 10.70 -0.44 9.20
N LEU A 47 10.36 0.80 8.83
CA LEU A 47 11.31 1.73 8.22
C LEU A 47 11.96 2.67 9.27
N PRO A 48 13.26 2.97 9.14
CA PRO A 48 13.91 3.96 9.97
C PRO A 48 13.45 5.39 9.61
N ALA A 49 13.49 6.29 10.59
CA ALA A 49 12.97 7.66 10.46
C ALA A 49 13.46 8.45 9.23
N PRO A 50 14.73 8.36 8.78
CA PRO A 50 15.19 9.05 7.58
C PRO A 50 14.45 8.61 6.30
N LEU A 51 14.15 7.31 6.17
CA LEU A 51 13.40 6.77 5.02
C LEU A 51 11.94 7.25 5.05
N LEU A 52 11.33 7.33 6.23
CA LEU A 52 9.98 7.87 6.39
C LEU A 52 9.91 9.35 5.98
N ALA A 53 10.84 10.17 6.48
CA ALA A 53 10.91 11.59 6.17
C ALA A 53 11.17 11.83 4.67
N GLY A 54 12.11 11.10 4.08
CA GLY A 54 12.38 11.14 2.65
C GLY A 54 11.19 10.71 1.80
N GLY A 55 10.46 9.69 2.24
CA GLY A 55 9.22 9.23 1.60
C GLY A 55 8.15 10.30 1.57
N PHE A 56 7.86 10.95 2.71
CA PHE A 56 6.89 12.04 2.77
C PHE A 56 7.32 13.27 1.96
N ALA A 57 8.60 13.65 2.02
CA ALA A 57 9.12 14.75 1.23
C ALA A 57 8.93 14.49 -0.28
N THR A 58 9.30 13.29 -0.74
CA THR A 58 9.17 12.90 -2.15
C THR A 58 7.70 12.80 -2.56
N ALA A 59 6.85 12.20 -1.75
CA ALA A 59 5.41 12.13 -1.99
C ALA A 59 4.79 13.52 -2.08
N GLY A 60 5.20 14.47 -1.22
CA GLY A 60 4.74 15.86 -1.26
C GLY A 60 5.12 16.56 -2.57
N VAL A 61 6.37 16.39 -3.02
CA VAL A 61 6.83 16.94 -4.32
C VAL A 61 6.06 16.33 -5.50
N LEU A 62 5.85 15.01 -5.47
CA LEU A 62 5.07 14.30 -6.49
C LEU A 62 3.61 14.73 -6.49
N ALA A 63 2.98 14.85 -5.33
CA ALA A 63 1.60 15.32 -5.20
C ALA A 63 1.47 16.77 -5.69
N TRP A 64 2.42 17.65 -5.35
CA TRP A 64 2.46 19.01 -5.87
C TRP A 64 2.59 19.04 -7.40
N TRP A 65 3.48 18.23 -7.98
CA TRP A 65 3.59 18.08 -9.43
C TRP A 65 2.29 17.52 -10.04
N GLY A 66 1.68 16.56 -9.35
CA GLY A 66 0.34 16.00 -9.57
C GLY A 66 -0.76 17.06 -9.69
N ALA A 67 -0.74 18.04 -8.79
CA ALA A 67 -1.72 19.11 -8.67
C ALA A 67 -1.46 20.31 -9.59
N ARG A 68 -0.24 20.47 -10.13
CA ARG A 68 0.05 21.60 -11.03
C ARG A 68 -0.91 21.65 -12.22
N ASN A 69 -1.44 22.83 -12.52
CA ASN A 69 -2.39 23.07 -13.61
C ASN A 69 -3.62 22.14 -13.56
N LEU A 70 -4.09 21.76 -12.37
CA LEU A 70 -5.33 21.01 -12.22
C LEU A 70 -6.51 21.89 -12.66
N ARG A 71 -7.28 21.41 -13.62
CA ARG A 71 -8.49 22.09 -14.12
C ARG A 71 -9.71 21.68 -13.30
N ASP A 72 -10.73 22.53 -13.27
CA ASP A 72 -11.90 22.34 -12.41
C ASP A 72 -12.69 21.05 -12.70
N GLU A 73 -12.57 20.49 -13.91
CA GLU A 73 -13.26 19.26 -14.31
C GLU A 73 -12.48 17.97 -13.96
N GLU A 74 -11.22 18.08 -13.53
CA GLU A 74 -10.36 16.95 -13.21
C GLU A 74 -10.57 16.35 -11.79
N PRO A 75 -10.81 17.13 -10.72
CA PRO A 75 -11.01 16.60 -9.37
C PRO A 75 -12.12 15.53 -9.28
N PRO A 76 -13.31 15.69 -9.89
CA PRO A 76 -14.34 14.64 -9.85
C PRO A 76 -13.85 13.33 -10.49
N ARG A 77 -13.11 13.42 -11.60
CA ARG A 77 -12.52 12.25 -12.26
C ARG A 77 -11.50 11.56 -11.36
N VAL A 78 -10.58 12.31 -10.76
CA VAL A 78 -9.59 11.78 -9.81
C VAL A 78 -10.29 11.08 -8.65
N ALA A 79 -11.33 11.70 -8.08
CA ALA A 79 -12.10 11.13 -6.98
C ALA A 79 -12.78 9.80 -7.36
N VAL A 80 -13.46 9.73 -8.51
CA VAL A 80 -14.13 8.50 -8.98
C VAL A 80 -13.12 7.36 -9.19
N PHE A 81 -11.99 7.62 -9.83
CA PHE A 81 -10.95 6.60 -10.02
C PHE A 81 -10.27 6.20 -8.70
N THR A 82 -10.10 7.14 -7.76
CA THR A 82 -9.60 6.85 -6.41
C THR A 82 -10.57 5.95 -5.65
N ALA A 83 -11.87 6.24 -5.71
CA ALA A 83 -12.91 5.42 -5.10
C ALA A 83 -12.98 4.02 -5.73
N ALA A 84 -12.90 3.93 -7.06
CA ALA A 84 -12.85 2.64 -7.76
C ALA A 84 -11.63 1.81 -7.34
N PHE A 85 -10.45 2.43 -7.28
CA PHE A 85 -9.23 1.80 -6.75
C PHE A 85 -9.44 1.30 -5.32
N PHE A 86 -9.94 2.16 -4.42
CA PHE A 86 -10.19 1.79 -3.03
C PHE A 86 -11.17 0.62 -2.91
N CYS A 87 -12.31 0.67 -3.59
CA CYS A 87 -13.30 -0.41 -3.60
C CYS A 87 -12.72 -1.71 -4.15
N ALA A 88 -11.97 -1.64 -5.25
CA ALA A 88 -11.40 -2.83 -5.86
C ALA A 88 -10.26 -3.43 -5.02
N SER A 89 -9.58 -2.61 -4.20
CA SER A 89 -8.60 -3.11 -3.23
C SER A 89 -9.20 -3.88 -2.05
N LEU A 90 -10.52 -3.82 -1.85
CA LEU A 90 -11.22 -4.70 -0.89
C LEU A 90 -11.18 -6.16 -1.33
N ILE A 91 -11.04 -6.40 -2.64
CA ILE A 91 -10.86 -7.72 -3.22
C ILE A 91 -9.42 -8.15 -2.94
N HIS A 92 -9.27 -9.04 -1.97
CA HIS A 92 -7.99 -9.63 -1.60
C HIS A 92 -8.02 -11.13 -1.84
N PHE A 93 -6.89 -11.66 -2.29
CA PHE A 93 -6.68 -13.06 -2.55
C PHE A 93 -5.73 -13.60 -1.48
N PRO A 94 -6.12 -14.67 -0.75
CA PRO A 94 -5.24 -15.27 0.25
C PRO A 94 -4.07 -15.96 -0.46
N VAL A 95 -2.85 -15.55 -0.13
CA VAL A 95 -1.60 -16.14 -0.63
C VAL A 95 -0.73 -16.43 0.60
N PRO A 96 -0.81 -17.65 1.18
CA PRO A 96 -0.17 -17.97 2.45
C PRO A 96 1.33 -17.62 2.46
N PRO A 97 1.85 -16.88 3.48
CA PRO A 97 1.24 -16.54 4.78
C PRO A 97 0.48 -15.19 4.82
N THR A 98 0.24 -14.53 3.68
CA THR A 98 -0.34 -13.17 3.60
C THR A 98 -1.57 -13.12 2.69
N SER A 99 -2.08 -11.91 2.42
CA SER A 99 -3.05 -11.67 1.36
C SER A 99 -2.51 -10.61 0.43
N VAL A 100 -2.74 -10.79 -0.86
CA VAL A 100 -2.47 -9.76 -1.88
C VAL A 100 -3.78 -9.11 -2.29
N HIS A 101 -3.74 -7.84 -2.62
CA HIS A 101 -4.89 -7.10 -3.12
C HIS A 101 -4.50 -6.38 -4.40
N LEU A 102 -5.51 -5.94 -5.14
CA LEU A 102 -5.29 -5.17 -6.36
C LEU A 102 -4.73 -3.78 -6.00
N LEU A 103 -3.66 -3.41 -6.71
CA LEU A 103 -2.88 -2.18 -6.61
C LEU A 103 -3.43 -1.05 -7.49
N PHE A 104 -3.96 -1.37 -8.67
CA PHE A 104 -4.43 -0.47 -9.74
C PHE A 104 -3.53 0.73 -10.07
N ASN A 105 -2.28 0.75 -9.64
CA ASN A 105 -1.35 1.84 -9.92
C ASN A 105 -1.12 2.02 -11.42
N GLY A 106 -1.02 0.91 -12.18
CA GLY A 106 -0.90 0.94 -13.63
C GLY A 106 -2.14 1.53 -14.31
N LEU A 107 -3.35 1.10 -13.92
CA LEU A 107 -4.60 1.66 -14.44
C LEU A 107 -4.73 3.16 -14.14
N LEU A 108 -4.48 3.56 -12.89
CA LEU A 108 -4.51 4.97 -12.48
C LEU A 108 -3.49 5.77 -13.30
N GLY A 109 -2.28 5.25 -13.49
CA GLY A 109 -1.27 5.86 -14.35
C GLY A 109 -1.74 6.04 -15.79
N VAL A 110 -2.26 4.98 -16.42
CA VAL A 110 -2.74 5.01 -17.80
C VAL A 110 -3.85 6.04 -17.98
N VAL A 111 -4.85 6.04 -17.11
CA VAL A 111 -6.07 6.86 -17.27
C VAL A 111 -5.91 8.28 -16.72
N LEU A 112 -5.37 8.42 -15.51
CA LEU A 112 -5.23 9.73 -14.85
C LEU A 112 -3.90 10.43 -15.19
N GLY A 113 -2.93 9.69 -15.73
CA GLY A 113 -1.59 10.22 -16.01
C GLY A 113 -0.96 10.78 -14.75
N ARG A 114 -0.51 12.03 -14.84
CA ARG A 114 0.09 12.74 -13.71
C ARG A 114 -0.87 12.88 -12.52
N ARG A 115 -2.19 12.89 -12.73
CA ARG A 115 -3.18 13.01 -11.64
C ARG A 115 -3.26 11.75 -10.77
N ALA A 116 -2.68 10.62 -11.21
CA ALA A 116 -2.51 9.44 -10.37
C ALA A 116 -1.72 9.74 -9.08
N LEU A 117 -0.83 10.73 -9.10
CA LEU A 117 -0.06 11.18 -7.94
C LEU A 117 -0.90 11.88 -6.87
N LEU A 118 -2.16 12.22 -7.17
CA LEU A 118 -3.14 12.69 -6.20
C LEU A 118 -4.04 11.53 -5.74
N ALA A 119 -4.46 10.69 -6.68
CA ALA A 119 -5.34 9.55 -6.39
C ALA A 119 -4.71 8.53 -5.44
N ILE A 120 -3.45 8.16 -5.71
CA ILE A 120 -2.75 7.09 -5.00
C ILE A 120 -2.55 7.42 -3.51
N PRO A 121 -1.99 8.58 -3.11
CA PRO A 121 -1.85 8.91 -1.69
C PRO A 121 -3.19 8.91 -0.94
N VAL A 122 -4.26 9.41 -1.57
CA VAL A 122 -5.60 9.44 -0.97
C VAL A 122 -6.13 8.03 -0.78
N GLY A 123 -6.07 7.18 -1.81
CA GLY A 123 -6.53 5.80 -1.71
C GLY A 123 -5.73 4.96 -0.71
N LEU A 124 -4.41 5.11 -0.68
CA LEU A 124 -3.54 4.47 0.33
C LEU A 124 -3.88 4.96 1.76
N GLY A 125 -4.14 6.26 1.92
CA GLY A 125 -4.56 6.83 3.20
C GLY A 125 -5.90 6.24 3.67
N LEU A 126 -6.86 6.08 2.76
CA LEU A 126 -8.15 5.43 3.05
C LEU A 126 -7.97 3.95 3.41
N GLN A 127 -7.09 3.22 2.72
CA GLN A 127 -6.78 1.82 3.06
C GLN A 127 -6.18 1.69 4.46
N ALA A 128 -5.22 2.56 4.81
CA ALA A 128 -4.63 2.57 6.14
C ALA A 128 -5.65 2.91 7.23
N ALA A 129 -6.51 3.91 6.97
CA ALA A 129 -7.49 4.39 7.96
C ALA A 129 -8.69 3.46 8.14
N LEU A 130 -9.23 2.89 7.05
CA LEU A 130 -10.50 2.14 7.07
C LEU A 130 -10.30 0.62 7.09
N LEU A 131 -9.22 0.13 6.47
CA LEU A 131 -8.99 -1.32 6.33
C LEU A 131 -7.87 -1.81 7.26
N GLY A 132 -7.11 -0.92 7.88
CA GLY A 132 -5.91 -1.28 8.65
C GLY A 132 -4.83 -1.95 7.78
N HIS A 133 -4.88 -1.76 6.46
CA HIS A 133 -3.90 -2.30 5.52
C HIS A 133 -2.89 -1.21 5.14
N GLY A 134 -1.60 -1.52 5.25
CA GLY A 134 -0.51 -0.56 5.07
C GLY A 134 -0.13 0.13 6.39
N GLY A 135 0.51 1.29 6.30
CA GLY A 135 0.95 2.07 7.45
C GLY A 135 0.77 3.57 7.22
N LEU A 136 0.34 4.28 8.26
CA LEU A 136 0.21 5.74 8.18
C LEU A 136 1.57 6.42 8.21
N THR A 137 2.54 5.85 8.93
CA THR A 137 3.92 6.37 8.95
C THR A 137 4.65 6.08 7.65
N THR A 138 4.38 4.93 7.02
CA THR A 138 4.98 4.54 5.73
C THR A 138 4.24 5.09 4.52
N LEU A 139 3.14 5.81 4.72
CA LEU A 139 2.28 6.34 3.65
C LEU A 139 3.07 7.12 2.61
N GLY A 140 4.03 7.97 3.01
CA GLY A 140 4.87 8.73 2.09
C GLY A 140 5.73 7.84 1.18
N VAL A 141 6.31 6.77 1.74
CA VAL A 141 7.12 5.81 0.96
C VAL A 141 6.25 5.01 0.01
N ASN A 142 5.11 4.50 0.48
CA ASN A 142 4.15 3.78 -0.35
C ASN A 142 3.63 4.69 -1.49
N ALA A 143 3.20 5.91 -1.17
CA ALA A 143 2.74 6.89 -2.15
C ALA A 143 3.80 7.21 -3.21
N THR A 144 5.07 7.35 -2.81
CA THR A 144 6.19 7.56 -3.73
C THR A 144 6.38 6.37 -4.65
N MET A 145 6.42 5.16 -4.09
CA MET A 145 6.63 3.92 -4.83
C MET A 145 5.52 3.66 -5.86
N PHE A 146 4.26 3.69 -5.44
CA PHE A 146 3.12 3.46 -6.34
C PHE A 146 2.92 4.62 -7.30
N GLY A 147 3.16 5.86 -6.86
CA GLY A 147 3.10 7.05 -7.69
C GLY A 147 4.10 6.99 -8.84
N LEU A 148 5.36 6.70 -8.55
CA LEU A 148 6.40 6.57 -9.60
C LEU A 148 6.11 5.42 -10.55
N ALA A 149 5.68 4.27 -10.03
CA ALA A 149 5.24 3.13 -10.85
C ALA A 149 4.07 3.50 -11.79
N ALA A 150 3.09 4.28 -11.32
CA ALA A 150 1.98 4.76 -12.14
C ALA A 150 2.45 5.69 -13.26
N ILE A 151 3.41 6.59 -12.99
CA ILE A 151 4.00 7.46 -14.01
C ILE A 151 4.79 6.67 -15.05
N LEU A 152 5.52 5.63 -14.62
CA LEU A 152 6.21 4.72 -15.53
C LEU A 152 5.21 3.96 -16.42
N GLY A 153 4.11 3.45 -15.84
CA GLY A 153 3.02 2.84 -16.59
C GLY A 153 2.42 3.79 -17.63
N ARG A 154 2.18 5.05 -17.25
CA ARG A 154 1.72 6.08 -18.19
C ARG A 154 2.70 6.32 -19.33
N ALA A 155 3.98 6.47 -19.02
CA ALA A 155 5.01 6.69 -20.02
C ALA A 155 5.14 5.51 -20.99
N ALA A 156 5.07 4.28 -20.46
CA ALA A 156 5.06 3.06 -21.25
C ALA A 156 3.83 2.99 -22.17
N PHE A 157 2.64 3.29 -21.65
CA PHE A 157 1.41 3.33 -22.46
C PHE A 157 1.50 4.35 -23.59
N ASP A 158 1.90 5.58 -23.28
CA ASP A 158 2.06 6.65 -24.26
C ASP A 158 3.09 6.27 -25.34
N GLN A 159 4.18 5.59 -24.97
CA GLN A 159 5.17 5.11 -25.92
C GLN A 159 4.64 3.97 -26.80
N LEU A 160 3.95 3.00 -26.22
CA LEU A 160 3.37 1.86 -26.95
C LEU A 160 2.37 2.35 -28.00
N VAL A 161 1.42 3.21 -27.59
CA VAL A 161 0.41 3.78 -28.49
C VAL A 161 1.04 4.62 -29.61
N ARG A 162 2.18 5.28 -29.38
CA ARG A 162 2.89 6.04 -30.43
C ARG A 162 3.73 5.18 -31.38
N ARG A 163 4.23 4.03 -30.91
CA ARG A 163 5.24 3.23 -31.63
C ARG A 163 4.68 1.98 -32.27
N THR A 164 3.49 1.56 -31.89
CA THR A 164 2.87 0.33 -32.37
C THR A 164 1.40 0.56 -32.73
N ASP A 165 0.91 -0.20 -33.69
CA ASP A 165 -0.53 -0.26 -34.04
C ASP A 165 -1.25 -1.36 -33.24
N TRP A 166 -0.78 -1.63 -32.02
CA TRP A 166 -1.37 -2.67 -31.19
C TRP A 166 -2.80 -2.31 -30.80
N ARG A 167 -3.62 -3.35 -30.63
CA ARG A 167 -4.94 -3.19 -30.02
C ARG A 167 -4.79 -2.50 -28.66
N PRO A 168 -5.67 -1.54 -28.29
CA PRO A 168 -5.57 -0.80 -27.03
C PRO A 168 -5.44 -1.69 -25.81
N PHE A 169 -6.07 -2.87 -25.84
CA PHE A 169 -5.91 -3.91 -24.82
C PHE A 169 -4.45 -4.24 -24.51
N TRP A 170 -3.63 -4.54 -25.53
CA TRP A 170 -2.25 -4.97 -25.33
C TRP A 170 -1.36 -3.84 -24.82
N SER A 171 -1.58 -2.62 -25.31
CA SER A 171 -0.87 -1.44 -24.82
C SER A 171 -1.18 -1.17 -23.35
N GLY A 172 -2.45 -1.26 -22.95
CA GLY A 172 -2.88 -1.09 -21.55
C GLY A 172 -2.37 -2.20 -20.63
N ALA A 173 -2.44 -3.45 -21.10
CA ALA A 173 -1.98 -4.62 -20.35
C ALA A 173 -0.47 -4.58 -20.10
N LEU A 174 0.33 -4.33 -21.14
CA LEU A 174 1.80 -4.27 -21.01
C LEU A 174 2.24 -3.08 -20.16
N ALA A 175 1.64 -1.91 -20.36
CA ALA A 175 1.95 -0.72 -19.55
C ALA A 175 1.69 -0.96 -18.06
N THR A 176 0.59 -1.67 -17.73
CA THR A 176 0.25 -2.01 -16.35
C THR A 176 1.18 -3.06 -15.78
N ALA A 177 1.49 -4.11 -16.55
CA ALA A 177 2.45 -5.11 -16.12
C ALA A 177 3.81 -4.48 -15.77
N LEU A 178 4.28 -3.54 -16.59
CA LEU A 178 5.51 -2.78 -16.33
C LEU A 178 5.40 -1.91 -15.06
N ALA A 179 4.25 -1.27 -14.81
CA ALA A 179 4.02 -0.51 -13.59
C ALA A 179 4.06 -1.42 -12.33
N VAL A 180 3.39 -2.57 -12.37
CA VAL A 180 3.37 -3.53 -11.25
C VAL A 180 4.77 -4.05 -10.96
N LEU A 181 5.51 -4.44 -12.01
CA LEU A 181 6.91 -4.86 -11.88
C LEU A 181 7.79 -3.75 -11.31
N ALA A 182 7.59 -2.50 -11.73
CA ALA A 182 8.34 -1.36 -11.20
C ALA A 182 8.07 -1.15 -9.71
N SER A 183 6.80 -1.15 -9.28
CA SER A 183 6.48 -1.05 -7.84
C SER A 183 7.01 -2.24 -7.05
N GLY A 184 6.93 -3.46 -7.59
CA GLY A 184 7.48 -4.66 -6.94
C GLY A 184 9.00 -4.58 -6.81
N ALA A 185 9.70 -4.16 -7.85
CA ALA A 185 11.16 -3.97 -7.82
C ALA A 185 11.56 -2.89 -6.81
N MET A 186 10.86 -1.76 -6.75
CA MET A 186 11.12 -0.72 -5.75
C MET A 186 10.89 -1.23 -4.33
N LEU A 187 9.82 -1.98 -4.09
CA LEU A 187 9.56 -2.63 -2.80
C LEU A 187 10.70 -3.58 -2.42
N THR A 188 11.12 -4.44 -3.34
CA THR A 188 12.23 -5.37 -3.15
C THR A 188 13.51 -4.63 -2.81
N LEU A 189 13.84 -3.52 -3.50
CA LEU A 189 15.02 -2.70 -3.23
C LEU A 189 14.97 -2.05 -1.84
N ILE A 190 13.80 -1.52 -1.45
CA ILE A 190 13.60 -0.97 -0.11
C ILE A 190 13.84 -2.04 0.94
N LEU A 191 13.22 -3.22 0.81
CA LEU A 191 13.38 -4.32 1.77
C LEU A 191 14.82 -4.84 1.83
N TRP A 192 15.50 -4.96 0.68
CA TRP A 192 16.91 -5.34 0.63
C TRP A 192 17.78 -4.34 1.40
N SER A 193 17.51 -3.04 1.26
CA SER A 193 18.26 -1.99 1.97
C SER A 193 18.13 -2.04 3.50
N LEU A 194 17.14 -2.75 4.04
CA LEU A 194 16.94 -2.94 5.48
C LEU A 194 17.80 -4.06 6.08
N GLY A 195 18.47 -4.87 5.24
CA GLY A 195 19.42 -5.91 5.65
C GLY A 195 18.94 -7.34 5.39
N GLU A 196 19.85 -8.30 5.59
CA GLU A 196 19.68 -9.72 5.24
C GLU A 196 18.41 -10.38 5.79
N GLY A 197 17.94 -9.95 6.97
CA GLY A 197 16.71 -10.45 7.58
C GLY A 197 15.43 -10.20 6.75
N PHE A 198 15.45 -9.23 5.84
CA PHE A 198 14.32 -8.88 4.97
C PHE A 198 14.43 -9.50 3.57
N HIS A 199 15.55 -10.14 3.20
CA HIS A 199 15.72 -10.73 1.87
C HIS A 199 14.68 -11.81 1.52
N PRO A 200 14.34 -12.76 2.43
CA PRO A 200 13.30 -13.74 2.14
C PRO A 200 11.92 -13.09 1.94
N VAL A 201 11.62 -12.02 2.71
CA VAL A 201 10.38 -11.25 2.57
C VAL A 201 10.34 -10.54 1.22
N ALA A 202 11.46 -9.97 0.78
CA ALA A 202 11.57 -9.30 -0.51
C ALA A 202 11.36 -10.24 -1.70
N GLN A 203 11.93 -11.45 -1.64
CA GLN A 203 11.75 -12.49 -2.66
C GLN A 203 10.32 -13.01 -2.70
N TYR A 204 9.77 -13.32 -1.52
CA TYR A 204 8.39 -13.77 -1.39
C TYR A 204 7.41 -12.71 -1.91
N ALA A 205 7.66 -11.44 -1.59
CA ALA A 205 6.81 -10.35 -2.04
C ALA A 205 6.77 -10.29 -3.58
N LEU A 206 7.92 -10.39 -4.25
CA LEU A 206 7.96 -10.39 -5.71
C LEU A 206 7.16 -11.55 -6.32
N LEU A 207 7.30 -12.76 -5.77
CA LEU A 207 6.58 -13.95 -6.25
C LEU A 207 5.07 -13.82 -6.05
N ALA A 208 4.64 -13.31 -4.90
CA ALA A 208 3.24 -13.10 -4.58
C ALA A 208 2.56 -12.04 -5.46
N HIS A 209 3.32 -11.15 -6.10
CA HIS A 209 2.80 -10.17 -7.05
C HIS A 209 2.62 -10.71 -8.48
N LEU A 210 3.15 -11.89 -8.82
CA LEU A 210 3.00 -12.45 -10.18
C LEU A 210 1.53 -12.72 -10.56
N PRO A 211 0.67 -13.29 -9.69
CA PRO A 211 -0.75 -13.42 -9.99
C PRO A 211 -1.46 -12.07 -10.11
N VAL A 212 -1.10 -11.11 -9.24
CA VAL A 212 -1.66 -9.74 -9.25
C VAL A 212 -1.34 -9.06 -10.58
N LEU A 213 -0.08 -9.14 -11.02
CA LEU A 213 0.35 -8.61 -12.32
C LEU A 213 -0.51 -9.12 -13.46
N ALA A 214 -0.78 -10.43 -13.52
CA ALA A 214 -1.59 -11.01 -14.58
C ALA A 214 -3.03 -10.47 -14.55
N ILE A 215 -3.64 -10.43 -13.36
CA ILE A 215 -5.02 -9.94 -13.18
C ILE A 215 -5.11 -8.46 -13.57
N GLU A 216 -4.20 -7.63 -13.07
CA GLU A 216 -4.23 -6.19 -13.31
C GLU A 216 -3.94 -5.82 -14.76
N ALA A 217 -3.03 -6.54 -15.42
CA ALA A 217 -2.76 -6.36 -16.84
C ALA A 217 -4.01 -6.67 -17.66
N VAL A 218 -4.70 -7.78 -17.37
CA VAL A 218 -5.94 -8.15 -18.08
C VAL A 218 -7.05 -7.13 -17.82
N VAL A 219 -7.30 -6.78 -16.55
CA VAL A 219 -8.34 -5.80 -16.18
C VAL A 219 -8.07 -4.44 -16.81
N THR A 220 -6.82 -3.98 -16.80
CA THR A 220 -6.46 -2.70 -17.41
C THR A 220 -6.54 -2.76 -18.92
N GLY A 221 -6.12 -3.85 -19.55
CA GLY A 221 -6.28 -4.05 -21.00
C GLY A 221 -7.74 -3.93 -21.41
N PHE A 222 -8.65 -4.62 -20.73
CA PHE A 222 -10.09 -4.50 -21.01
C PHE A 222 -10.62 -3.09 -20.74
N THR A 223 -10.20 -2.47 -19.64
CA THR A 223 -10.62 -1.11 -19.30
C THR A 223 -10.18 -0.11 -20.36
N VAL A 224 -8.93 -0.19 -20.82
CA VAL A 224 -8.40 0.65 -21.89
C VAL A 224 -9.14 0.42 -23.21
N GLU A 225 -9.40 -0.83 -23.59
CA GLU A 225 -10.15 -1.11 -24.81
C GLU A 225 -11.60 -0.62 -24.74
N PHE A 226 -12.25 -0.75 -23.59
CA PHE A 226 -13.58 -0.19 -23.35
C PHE A 226 -13.59 1.35 -23.41
N LEU A 227 -12.67 2.00 -22.70
CA LEU A 227 -12.56 3.45 -22.66
C LEU A 227 -12.25 4.03 -24.04
N ARG A 228 -11.45 3.34 -24.86
CA ARG A 228 -11.17 3.77 -26.23
C ARG A 228 -12.43 3.83 -27.10
N ARG A 229 -13.43 2.98 -26.81
CA ARG A 229 -14.70 2.93 -27.55
C ARG A 229 -15.75 3.89 -26.99
N VAL A 230 -15.86 3.98 -25.66
CA VAL A 230 -16.96 4.69 -24.98
C VAL A 230 -16.61 6.12 -24.59
N GLN A 231 -15.38 6.36 -24.15
CA GLN A 231 -14.94 7.68 -23.70
C GLN A 231 -13.47 7.94 -24.05
N PRO A 232 -13.14 8.04 -25.36
CA PRO A 232 -11.76 8.19 -25.84
C PRO A 232 -11.03 9.40 -25.24
N ALA A 233 -11.75 10.45 -24.84
CA ALA A 233 -11.20 11.64 -24.18
C ALA A 233 -10.55 11.36 -22.81
N LEU A 234 -10.76 10.18 -22.21
CA LEU A 234 -10.05 9.75 -21.00
C LEU A 234 -8.66 9.19 -21.27
N LEU A 235 -8.37 8.78 -22.52
CA LEU A 235 -7.09 8.21 -22.90
C LEU A 235 -6.23 9.24 -23.63
N PRO A 236 -4.90 9.20 -23.46
CA PRO A 236 -3.99 10.06 -24.20
C PRO A 236 -4.00 9.76 -25.71
N GLY A 237 -3.78 10.80 -26.53
CA GLY A 237 -3.56 10.66 -27.97
C GLY A 237 -4.83 10.51 -28.82
N THR A 238 -6.00 10.89 -28.31
CA THR A 238 -7.22 11.01 -29.12
C THR A 238 -7.48 12.48 -29.45
N PRO A 239 -7.51 12.89 -30.74
CA PRO A 239 -7.94 14.25 -31.08
C PRO A 239 -9.39 14.43 -30.60
N SER A 240 -9.64 15.50 -29.85
CA SER A 240 -10.98 16.00 -29.56
C SER A 240 -11.63 16.54 -30.83
#